data_AF-A0A6J5JJ08-F1
#
_entry.id   AF-A0A6J5JJ08-F1
#
_cell.length_a   1.000
_cell.length_b   1.000
_cell.length_c   1.000
_cell.angle_alpha   90.00
_cell.angle_beta   90.00
_cell.angle_gamma   90.00
#
_symmetry.space_group_name_H-M   'P 1'
#
loop_
_entity.id
_entity.type
_entity.pdbx_description
1 polymer ?
#
loop_
_entity_poly.entity_id
_entity_poly.type
_entity_poly.pdbx_seq_one_letter_code
_entity_poly.pdbx_strand_id
1 'polypeptide(L)'
;MKKLSRLLSISAITVASLSAFAQAGDQSATVDKALQLIQQNPSAFSLAAGGAARTLKFAGPQASAPADGDQFQVRDVIVDPDGTEHVRFDRFYAGLPVIGGDVVVHSSKGQLKQASVTQLAPINLAGTIGKVGDRAVVRNAPDIGAARVKRIAAARFNSDVRRVDDAELVVFARDVTPTLAYAVRVYGKATDVHGDAVLYYVDARTGTVLDAQDLIKTAAATGTGRSLYYGNLTLTTDQTGTNAYRMLDPSRGSGSVYDGRGLTSDDVERATDLPIFTSSTNVWGNNTTTDRQTVAADIDYGLALAMSHRQLKVGTAGAA
;
A
#
# COMPACT_ATOMS: atom_id res chain seq x y z
N MET A 1 -13.14 32.83 -45.89
CA MET A 1 -13.84 32.55 -44.62
C MET A 1 -12.83 31.98 -43.63
N LYS A 2 -12.63 32.66 -42.50
CA LYS A 2 -11.57 32.38 -41.51
C LYS A 2 -11.83 31.03 -40.81
N LYS A 3 -10.83 30.13 -40.81
CA LYS A 3 -10.81 28.96 -39.92
C LYS A 3 -10.53 29.45 -38.50
N LEU A 4 -11.54 29.40 -37.63
CA LEU A 4 -11.39 29.65 -36.20
C LEU A 4 -10.79 28.41 -35.54
N SER A 5 -9.47 28.41 -35.35
CA SER A 5 -8.77 27.57 -34.39
C SER A 5 -9.23 27.94 -32.98
N ARG A 6 -10.14 27.15 -32.40
CA ARG A 6 -10.47 27.25 -30.97
C ARG A 6 -9.43 26.43 -30.20
N LEU A 7 -8.51 27.15 -29.54
CA LEU A 7 -7.68 26.58 -28.49
C LEU A 7 -8.58 25.99 -27.40
N LEU A 8 -8.35 24.72 -27.04
CA LEU A 8 -8.95 24.12 -25.86
C LEU A 8 -8.01 24.32 -24.67
N SER A 9 -8.52 25.00 -23.65
CA SER A 9 -7.90 25.13 -22.34
C SER A 9 -8.32 23.94 -21.47
N ILE A 10 -7.35 23.30 -20.80
CA ILE A 10 -7.57 22.24 -19.80
C ILE A 10 -7.40 22.86 -18.42
N SER A 11 -8.35 22.63 -17.52
CA SER A 11 -8.24 23.01 -16.11
C SER A 11 -7.74 21.82 -15.29
N ALA A 12 -6.59 21.99 -14.64
CA ALA A 12 -6.09 21.08 -13.62
C ALA A 12 -6.94 21.19 -12.35
N ILE A 13 -7.28 20.06 -11.74
CA ILE A 13 -7.64 20.06 -10.31
C ILE A 13 -6.31 19.88 -9.56
N THR A 14 -5.69 21.00 -9.23
CA THR A 14 -4.56 21.04 -8.30
C THR A 14 -5.09 20.82 -6.89
N VAL A 15 -4.73 19.70 -6.28
CA VAL A 15 -4.70 19.60 -4.82
C VAL A 15 -3.25 19.76 -4.41
N ALA A 16 -2.97 20.78 -3.59
CA ALA A 16 -1.65 21.05 -3.08
C ALA A 16 -1.18 19.92 -2.16
N SER A 17 -0.33 19.03 -2.66
CA SER A 17 0.52 18.22 -1.80
C SER A 17 1.72 19.08 -1.37
N LEU A 18 1.82 19.40 -0.09
CA LEU A 18 3.04 19.98 0.48
C LEU A 18 4.16 18.94 0.37
N SER A 19 5.02 19.10 -0.63
CA SER A 19 6.38 18.57 -0.63
C SER A 19 7.24 19.61 -1.32
N ALA A 20 8.13 20.22 -0.52
CA ALA A 20 8.96 21.32 -0.95
C ALA A 20 10.05 20.83 -1.93
N PHE A 21 10.28 21.65 -2.97
CA PHE A 21 11.42 21.66 -3.91
C PHE A 21 11.37 20.73 -5.15
N ALA A 22 10.39 20.95 -6.03
CA ALA A 22 10.52 20.98 -7.51
C ALA A 22 9.26 21.66 -8.11
N GLN A 23 9.40 22.43 -9.19
CA GLN A 23 8.31 23.24 -9.75
C GLN A 23 7.11 22.37 -10.19
N ALA A 24 5.93 22.63 -9.63
CA ALA A 24 4.68 21.91 -9.96
C ALA A 24 4.32 21.90 -11.47
N GLY A 25 4.88 22.80 -12.28
CA GLY A 25 4.70 22.83 -13.73
C GLY A 25 5.46 21.74 -14.49
N ASP A 26 6.61 21.28 -13.98
CA ASP A 26 7.47 20.31 -14.68
C ASP A 26 6.87 18.89 -14.58
N GLN A 27 6.30 18.55 -13.42
CA GLN A 27 5.64 17.26 -13.19
C GLN A 27 4.40 17.05 -14.07
N SER A 28 3.60 18.11 -14.31
CA SER A 28 2.42 18.00 -15.19
C SER A 28 2.82 17.67 -16.64
N ALA A 29 3.89 18.30 -17.14
CA ALA A 29 4.37 18.04 -18.49
C ALA A 29 4.96 16.63 -18.63
N THR A 30 5.64 16.11 -17.59
CA THR A 30 6.15 14.72 -17.56
C THR A 30 5.01 13.71 -17.53
N VAL A 31 3.93 13.97 -16.79
CA VAL A 31 2.72 13.14 -16.78
C VAL A 31 2.07 13.08 -18.16
N ASP A 32 1.88 14.22 -18.82
CA ASP A 32 1.24 14.28 -20.14
C ASP A 32 2.06 13.51 -21.18
N LYS A 33 3.39 13.64 -21.14
CA LYS A 33 4.30 12.84 -21.97
C LYS A 33 4.17 11.35 -21.68
N ALA A 34 4.14 10.93 -20.42
CA ALA A 34 4.01 9.52 -20.07
C ALA A 34 2.68 8.93 -20.56
N LEU A 35 1.57 9.65 -20.41
CA LEU A 35 0.28 9.26 -20.98
C LEU A 35 0.32 9.16 -22.51
N GLN A 36 0.99 10.12 -23.18
CA GLN A 36 1.19 10.07 -24.63
C GLN A 36 2.03 8.85 -25.05
N LEU A 37 3.06 8.49 -24.29
CA LEU A 37 3.89 7.31 -24.57
C LEU A 37 3.10 6.00 -24.40
N ILE A 38 2.18 5.92 -23.43
CA ILE A 38 1.25 4.79 -23.31
C ILE A 38 0.39 4.66 -24.57
N GLN A 39 -0.16 5.78 -25.05
CA GLN A 39 -1.02 5.79 -26.25
C GLN A 39 -0.26 5.43 -27.53
N GLN A 40 0.98 5.88 -27.67
CA GLN A 40 1.80 5.62 -28.85
C GLN A 40 2.37 4.18 -28.88
N ASN A 41 2.51 3.54 -27.71
CA ASN A 41 3.16 2.23 -27.58
C ASN A 41 2.27 1.20 -26.85
N PRO A 42 1.00 0.97 -27.27
CA PRO A 42 0.04 0.18 -26.51
C PRO A 42 0.50 -1.26 -26.24
N SER A 43 1.29 -1.86 -27.14
CA SER A 43 1.84 -3.21 -26.97
C SER A 43 2.87 -3.32 -25.84
N ALA A 44 3.52 -2.21 -25.45
CA ALA A 44 4.43 -2.20 -24.30
C ALA A 44 3.69 -2.23 -22.96
N PHE A 45 2.40 -1.85 -22.96
CA PHE A 45 1.56 -1.70 -21.76
C PHE A 45 0.38 -2.67 -21.70
N SER A 46 0.18 -3.46 -22.76
CA SER A 46 -0.87 -4.47 -22.85
C SER A 46 -0.26 -5.86 -23.04
N LEU A 47 -0.55 -6.76 -22.10
CA LEU A 47 -0.35 -8.20 -22.27
C LEU A 47 -1.45 -8.67 -23.23
N ALA A 48 -1.20 -8.70 -24.53
CA ALA A 48 -2.25 -8.96 -25.51
C ALA A 48 -2.90 -10.35 -25.32
N ALA A 49 -4.19 -10.41 -24.98
CA ALA A 49 -5.06 -11.52 -25.39
C ALA A 49 -5.53 -11.20 -26.81
N GLY A 50 -4.83 -11.75 -27.80
CA GLY A 50 -5.25 -11.85 -29.21
C GLY A 50 -6.15 -10.73 -29.78
N GLY A 51 -5.55 -9.78 -30.49
CA GLY A 51 -6.24 -9.05 -31.58
C GLY A 51 -6.68 -7.61 -31.28
N ALA A 52 -5.96 -6.67 -31.92
CA ALA A 52 -6.28 -5.26 -32.15
C ALA A 52 -6.40 -4.35 -30.90
N ALA A 53 -5.30 -3.64 -30.62
CA ALA A 53 -5.30 -2.42 -29.82
C ALA A 53 -6.37 -1.44 -30.34
N ARG A 54 -7.30 -0.99 -29.49
CA ARG A 54 -8.21 0.10 -29.79
C ARG A 54 -7.95 1.28 -28.86
N THR A 55 -8.38 2.42 -29.36
CA THR A 55 -8.04 3.77 -28.88
C THR A 55 -8.66 4.05 -27.52
N LEU A 56 -7.86 4.41 -26.52
CA LEU A 56 -8.35 4.93 -25.24
C LEU A 56 -8.91 6.33 -25.43
N LYS A 57 -10.22 6.50 -25.18
CA LYS A 57 -10.89 7.80 -25.11
C LYS A 57 -10.89 8.30 -23.66
N PHE A 58 -10.47 9.53 -23.44
CA PHE A 58 -10.64 10.20 -22.14
C PHE A 58 -12.12 10.46 -21.87
N ALA A 59 -12.63 9.99 -20.73
CA ALA A 59 -13.93 10.39 -20.21
C ALA A 59 -13.79 11.74 -19.47
N GLY A 60 -14.29 12.82 -20.08
CA GLY A 60 -14.71 14.01 -19.34
C GLY A 60 -16.08 13.78 -18.67
N PRO A 61 -16.54 14.68 -17.79
CA PRO A 61 -17.77 14.52 -17.02
C PRO A 61 -18.99 14.69 -17.93
N GLN A 62 -19.41 13.59 -18.55
CA GLN A 62 -20.75 13.21 -19.00
C GLN A 62 -20.57 11.81 -19.61
N ALA A 63 -20.72 10.79 -18.75
CA ALA A 63 -20.40 9.42 -19.09
C ALA A 63 -21.47 8.81 -20.01
N SER A 64 -21.12 8.63 -21.29
CA SER A 64 -21.60 7.51 -22.10
C SER A 64 -20.49 7.07 -23.08
N ALA A 65 -20.26 5.75 -23.13
CA ALA A 65 -19.00 5.05 -23.48
C ALA A 65 -18.50 5.20 -24.93
N PRO A 66 -17.23 4.80 -25.22
CA PRO A 66 -16.97 3.42 -25.72
C PRO A 66 -15.57 2.80 -25.41
N ALA A 67 -15.51 1.46 -25.43
CA ALA A 67 -14.38 0.52 -25.21
C ALA A 67 -13.05 0.90 -25.92
N ASP A 68 -11.84 0.71 -25.37
CA ASP A 68 -11.32 -0.33 -24.47
C ASP A 68 -11.29 0.04 -22.97
N GLY A 69 -11.54 -0.94 -22.09
CA GLY A 69 -11.86 -0.68 -20.68
C GLY A 69 -10.78 0.00 -19.83
N ASP A 70 -9.53 0.06 -20.28
CA ASP A 70 -8.41 0.54 -19.47
C ASP A 70 -8.37 2.06 -19.29
N GLN A 71 -7.99 2.47 -18.08
CA GLN A 71 -7.89 3.83 -17.63
C GLN A 71 -6.67 3.91 -16.70
N PHE A 72 -5.92 5.02 -16.73
CA PHE A 72 -4.72 5.19 -15.92
C PHE A 72 -4.79 6.49 -15.14
N GLN A 73 -4.46 6.43 -13.85
CA GLN A 73 -4.37 7.56 -12.96
C GLN A 73 -2.94 7.66 -12.42
N VAL A 74 -2.34 8.83 -12.46
CA VAL A 74 -0.97 9.02 -11.94
C VAL A 74 -0.97 8.81 -10.43
N ARG A 75 -0.01 8.00 -9.98
CA ARG A 75 0.30 7.80 -8.56
C ARG A 75 1.52 8.61 -8.15
N ASP A 76 2.59 8.57 -8.97
CA ASP A 76 3.90 9.10 -8.58
C ASP A 76 4.74 9.45 -9.82
N VAL A 77 5.62 10.44 -9.68
CA VAL A 77 6.54 10.92 -10.72
C VAL A 77 7.91 11.12 -10.10
N ILE A 78 8.90 10.40 -10.61
CA ILE A 78 10.30 10.52 -10.21
C ILE A 78 11.11 10.92 -11.45
N VAL A 79 12.02 11.87 -11.29
CA VAL A 79 12.95 12.27 -12.35
C VAL A 79 14.36 12.11 -11.81
N ASP A 80 15.14 11.27 -12.47
CA ASP A 80 16.52 10.99 -12.11
C ASP A 80 17.46 12.11 -12.60
N PRO A 81 18.65 12.27 -11.97
CA PRO A 81 19.62 13.28 -12.37
C PRO A 81 20.09 13.20 -13.83
N ASP A 82 19.98 12.02 -14.47
CA ASP A 82 20.35 11.81 -15.87
C ASP A 82 19.23 12.21 -16.87
N GLY A 83 18.08 12.67 -16.34
CA GLY A 83 16.91 13.06 -17.11
C GLY A 83 16.00 11.88 -17.49
N THR A 84 16.16 10.71 -16.86
CA THR A 84 15.20 9.61 -16.91
C THR A 84 14.00 9.95 -16.03
N GLU A 85 12.80 9.71 -16.54
CA GLU A 85 11.53 9.95 -15.87
C GLU A 85 10.85 8.60 -15.60
N HIS A 86 10.37 8.41 -14.38
CA HIS A 86 9.58 7.25 -13.96
C HIS A 86 8.21 7.73 -13.52
N VAL A 87 7.18 7.39 -14.28
CA VAL A 87 5.79 7.71 -13.93
C VAL A 87 5.04 6.45 -13.57
N ARG A 88 4.55 6.37 -12.34
CA ARG A 88 3.76 5.24 -11.84
C ARG A 88 2.28 5.56 -11.99
N PHE A 89 1.52 4.59 -12.49
CA PHE A 89 0.08 4.69 -12.70
C PHE A 89 -0.67 3.61 -11.96
N ASP A 90 -1.78 4.02 -11.35
CA ASP A 90 -2.88 3.15 -10.97
C ASP A 90 -3.73 2.86 -12.19
N ARG A 91 -4.00 1.58 -12.41
CA ARG A 91 -4.83 1.12 -13.52
C ARG A 91 -6.26 0.90 -13.05
N PHE A 92 -7.19 1.29 -13.91
CA PHE A 92 -8.61 1.06 -13.76
C PHE A 92 -9.13 0.35 -15.01
N TYR A 93 -10.11 -0.55 -14.85
CA TYR A 93 -10.77 -1.24 -15.96
C TYR A 93 -12.28 -1.07 -15.84
N ALA A 94 -12.90 -0.45 -16.85
CA ALA A 94 -14.31 -0.05 -16.85
C ALA A 94 -14.71 0.80 -15.62
N GLY A 95 -13.77 1.59 -15.08
CA GLY A 95 -13.93 2.40 -13.88
C GLY A 95 -13.68 1.66 -12.56
N LEU A 96 -13.33 0.37 -12.58
CA LEU A 96 -12.95 -0.39 -11.40
C LEU A 96 -11.44 -0.34 -11.17
N PRO A 97 -10.94 -0.14 -9.94
CA PRO A 97 -9.52 -0.30 -9.63
C PRO A 97 -9.01 -1.69 -10.02
N VAL A 98 -7.80 -1.76 -10.62
CA VAL A 98 -7.11 -3.02 -10.94
C VAL A 98 -6.01 -3.28 -9.92
N ILE A 99 -6.21 -4.28 -9.07
CA ILE A 99 -5.24 -4.69 -8.05
C ILE A 99 -4.21 -5.63 -8.67
N GLY A 100 -2.92 -5.27 -8.56
CA GLY A 100 -1.84 -5.99 -9.24
C GLY A 100 -1.74 -5.69 -10.74
N GLY A 101 -2.26 -4.54 -11.17
CA GLY A 101 -2.20 -4.05 -12.55
C GLY A 101 -1.38 -2.77 -12.71
N ASP A 102 -0.52 -2.47 -11.74
CA ASP A 102 0.28 -1.24 -11.70
C ASP A 102 1.21 -1.14 -12.93
N VAL A 103 1.36 0.09 -13.43
CA VAL A 103 2.19 0.38 -14.60
C VAL A 103 3.22 1.44 -14.25
N VAL A 104 4.48 1.21 -14.63
CA VAL A 104 5.54 2.23 -14.57
C VAL A 104 6.04 2.52 -15.98
N VAL A 105 5.93 3.77 -16.38
CA VAL A 105 6.51 4.29 -17.63
C VAL A 105 7.89 4.81 -17.31
N HIS A 106 8.91 4.27 -17.98
CA HIS A 106 10.28 4.77 -17.94
C HIS A 106 10.55 5.50 -19.25
N SER A 107 10.75 6.81 -19.19
CA SER A 107 11.06 7.64 -20.37
C SER A 107 12.36 8.42 -20.18
N SER A 108 12.99 8.82 -21.28
CA SER A 108 14.12 9.75 -21.23
C SER A 108 14.10 10.58 -22.50
N LYS A 109 14.26 11.90 -22.36
CA LYS A 109 14.20 12.87 -23.46
C LYS A 109 12.91 12.75 -24.29
N GLY A 110 11.80 12.47 -23.62
CA GLY A 110 10.47 12.30 -24.25
C GLY A 110 10.30 11.01 -25.05
N GLN A 111 11.21 10.04 -24.92
CA GLN A 111 11.13 8.75 -25.60
C GLN A 111 10.91 7.63 -24.58
N LEU A 112 10.05 6.66 -24.91
CA LEU A 112 9.85 5.47 -24.08
C LEU A 112 11.14 4.64 -24.05
N LYS A 113 11.58 4.28 -22.86
CA LYS A 113 12.70 3.34 -22.63
C LYS A 113 12.18 1.96 -22.27
N GLN A 114 11.28 1.92 -21.31
CA GLN A 114 10.75 0.67 -20.77
C GLN A 114 9.36 0.90 -20.20
N ALA A 115 8.55 -0.16 -20.23
CA ALA A 115 7.33 -0.29 -19.47
C ALA A 115 7.52 -1.41 -18.44
N SER A 116 7.13 -1.17 -17.20
CA SER A 116 6.97 -2.22 -16.20
C SER A 116 5.48 -2.42 -15.95
N VAL A 117 5.01 -3.67 -16.06
CA VAL A 117 3.62 -4.06 -15.80
C VAL A 117 3.65 -5.24 -14.84
N THR A 118 2.87 -5.18 -13.76
CA THR A 118 2.87 -6.23 -12.72
C THR A 118 1.89 -7.38 -13.01
N GLN A 119 1.00 -7.20 -13.96
CA GLN A 119 0.01 -8.18 -14.36
C GLN A 119 0.65 -9.40 -15.05
N LEU A 120 0.08 -10.60 -14.87
CA LEU A 120 0.57 -11.83 -15.50
C LEU A 120 -0.25 -12.29 -16.71
N ALA A 121 -1.51 -11.85 -16.83
CA ALA A 121 -2.41 -12.25 -17.90
C ALA A 121 -3.39 -11.12 -18.27
N PRO A 122 -3.84 -11.00 -19.54
CA PRO A 122 -4.79 -9.97 -19.99
C PRO A 122 -6.10 -9.89 -19.19
N ILE A 123 -6.68 -8.69 -19.09
CA ILE A 123 -8.04 -8.51 -18.55
C ILE A 123 -9.06 -8.90 -19.60
N ASN A 124 -9.76 -10.01 -19.40
CA ASN A 124 -10.86 -10.45 -20.25
C ASN A 124 -12.18 -10.48 -19.48
N LEU A 125 -12.68 -9.28 -19.14
CA LEU A 125 -13.90 -9.08 -18.34
C LEU A 125 -14.98 -8.32 -19.10
N ALA A 126 -14.88 -8.26 -20.43
CA ALA A 126 -15.83 -7.56 -21.28
C ALA A 126 -17.26 -8.10 -21.06
N GLY A 127 -18.22 -7.19 -20.86
CA GLY A 127 -19.62 -7.55 -20.62
C GLY A 127 -19.93 -8.13 -19.24
N THR A 128 -18.93 -8.35 -18.38
CA THR A 128 -19.11 -8.81 -16.99
C THR A 128 -19.31 -7.69 -15.97
N ILE A 129 -19.03 -6.44 -16.38
CA ILE A 129 -19.15 -5.25 -15.54
C ILE A 129 -20.31 -4.40 -16.06
N GLY A 130 -21.23 -4.06 -15.18
CA GLY A 130 -22.35 -3.14 -15.41
C GLY A 130 -22.35 -1.97 -14.44
N LYS A 131 -23.34 -1.09 -14.56
CA LYS A 131 -23.58 0.02 -13.62
C LYS A 131 -25.04 0.07 -13.20
N VAL A 132 -25.27 0.37 -11.92
CA VAL A 132 -26.57 0.74 -11.36
C VAL A 132 -26.39 2.07 -10.65
N GLY A 133 -26.90 3.16 -11.26
CA GLY A 133 -26.48 4.52 -10.90
C GLY A 133 -24.96 4.67 -11.09
N ASP A 134 -24.29 5.22 -10.08
CA ASP A 134 -22.83 5.39 -10.08
C ASP A 134 -22.07 4.14 -9.60
N ARG A 135 -22.77 3.14 -9.07
CA ARG A 135 -22.14 1.92 -8.53
C ARG A 135 -21.89 0.90 -9.65
N ALA A 136 -20.66 0.42 -9.73
CA ALA A 136 -20.32 -0.73 -10.56
C ALA A 136 -20.88 -2.04 -9.97
N VAL A 137 -21.39 -2.90 -10.83
CA VAL A 137 -21.99 -4.19 -10.46
C VAL A 137 -21.50 -5.29 -11.39
N VAL A 138 -21.53 -6.53 -10.92
CA VAL A 138 -21.34 -7.70 -11.78
C VAL A 138 -22.58 -7.86 -12.67
N ARG A 139 -22.37 -8.14 -13.96
CA ARG A 139 -23.43 -8.36 -14.97
C ARG A 139 -23.12 -9.64 -15.74
N ASN A 140 -24.14 -10.39 -16.15
CA ASN A 140 -24.00 -11.59 -16.99
C ASN A 140 -23.03 -12.65 -16.41
N ALA A 141 -22.84 -12.63 -15.09
CA ALA A 141 -21.99 -13.57 -14.35
C ALA A 141 -22.57 -13.72 -12.93
N PRO A 142 -22.28 -14.84 -12.23
CA PRO A 142 -22.70 -15.00 -10.84
C PRO A 142 -22.02 -13.96 -9.93
N ASP A 143 -22.76 -13.45 -8.96
CA ASP A 143 -22.30 -12.50 -7.95
C ASP A 143 -22.80 -12.92 -6.57
N ILE A 144 -21.87 -13.07 -5.61
CA ILE A 144 -22.20 -13.41 -4.23
C ILE A 144 -22.74 -12.22 -3.42
N GLY A 145 -22.53 -11.00 -3.93
CA GLY A 145 -22.99 -9.74 -3.36
C GLY A 145 -22.17 -9.24 -2.16
N ALA A 146 -22.10 -7.91 -2.04
CA ALA A 146 -21.34 -7.21 -1.02
C ALA A 146 -21.68 -7.65 0.44
N ALA A 147 -22.94 -7.93 0.74
CA ALA A 147 -23.36 -8.36 2.07
C ALA A 147 -22.77 -9.74 2.46
N ARG A 148 -22.68 -10.68 1.51
CA ARG A 148 -22.05 -11.98 1.75
C ARG A 148 -20.54 -11.84 1.89
N VAL A 149 -19.91 -11.00 1.08
CA VAL A 149 -18.48 -10.68 1.19
C VAL A 149 -18.14 -10.13 2.57
N LYS A 150 -18.90 -9.16 3.09
CA LYS A 150 -18.67 -8.59 4.43
C LYS A 150 -18.68 -9.67 5.52
N ARG A 151 -19.60 -10.64 5.43
CA ARG A 151 -19.63 -11.79 6.36
C ARG A 151 -18.42 -12.72 6.21
N ILE A 152 -18.01 -13.02 4.98
CA ILE A 152 -16.82 -13.84 4.71
C ILE A 152 -15.56 -13.19 5.28
N ALA A 153 -15.36 -11.90 5.02
CA ALA A 153 -14.20 -11.16 5.49
C ALA A 153 -14.18 -11.03 7.03
N ALA A 154 -15.32 -10.72 7.65
CA ALA A 154 -15.43 -10.69 9.10
C ALA A 154 -15.11 -12.05 9.74
N ALA A 155 -15.58 -13.15 9.16
CA ALA A 155 -15.25 -14.49 9.62
C ALA A 155 -13.75 -14.81 9.43
N ARG A 156 -13.15 -14.33 8.34
CA ARG A 156 -11.72 -14.54 8.05
C ARG A 156 -10.78 -13.77 8.97
N PHE A 157 -11.24 -12.64 9.51
CA PHE A 157 -10.48 -11.81 10.45
C PHE A 157 -10.12 -12.52 11.75
N ASN A 158 -10.86 -13.57 12.12
CA ASN A 158 -10.48 -14.50 13.19
C ASN A 158 -10.12 -13.85 14.54
N SER A 159 -10.77 -12.73 14.86
CA SER A 159 -10.65 -12.01 16.12
C SER A 159 -11.90 -11.14 16.36
N ASP A 160 -11.94 -10.39 17.46
CA ASP A 160 -13.01 -9.44 17.76
C ASP A 160 -13.12 -8.34 16.68
N VAL A 161 -14.09 -8.49 15.79
CA VAL A 161 -14.41 -7.51 14.74
C VAL A 161 -15.16 -6.32 15.34
N ARG A 162 -14.62 -5.12 15.15
CA ARG A 162 -15.22 -3.86 15.58
C ARG A 162 -16.02 -3.19 14.47
N ARG A 163 -15.53 -3.23 13.24
CA ARG A 163 -16.12 -2.57 12.09
C ARG A 163 -15.76 -3.29 10.80
N VAL A 164 -16.72 -3.36 9.88
CA VAL A 164 -16.49 -3.83 8.50
C VAL A 164 -16.99 -2.72 7.57
N ASP A 165 -16.10 -2.23 6.72
CA ASP A 165 -16.45 -1.21 5.74
C ASP A 165 -17.27 -1.81 4.59
N ASP A 166 -17.81 -0.95 3.73
CA ASP A 166 -18.48 -1.41 2.53
C ASP A 166 -17.53 -2.10 1.56
N ALA A 167 -18.08 -3.10 0.86
CA ALA A 167 -17.34 -3.86 -0.14
C ALA A 167 -17.41 -3.14 -1.49
N GLU A 168 -16.24 -2.83 -2.02
CA GLU A 168 -16.03 -2.20 -3.32
C GLU A 168 -15.70 -3.26 -4.37
N LEU A 169 -16.34 -3.20 -5.53
CA LEU A 169 -16.02 -4.10 -6.64
C LEU A 169 -14.70 -3.64 -7.29
N VAL A 170 -13.78 -4.57 -7.51
CA VAL A 170 -12.46 -4.32 -8.11
C VAL A 170 -12.14 -5.41 -9.14
N VAL A 171 -11.16 -5.15 -10.00
CA VAL A 171 -10.51 -6.20 -10.79
C VAL A 171 -9.28 -6.67 -10.01
N PHE A 172 -9.22 -7.96 -9.68
CA PHE A 172 -8.06 -8.55 -9.01
C PHE A 172 -7.22 -9.33 -10.01
N ALA A 173 -5.97 -8.92 -10.19
CA ALA A 173 -5.04 -9.44 -11.19
C ALA A 173 -3.65 -9.79 -10.61
N ARG A 174 -3.49 -9.77 -9.28
CA ARG A 174 -2.25 -10.15 -8.59
C ARG A 174 -2.10 -11.67 -8.57
N ASP A 175 -1.07 -12.18 -9.23
CA ASP A 175 -0.68 -13.60 -9.25
C ASP A 175 -1.76 -14.59 -9.73
N VAL A 176 -2.83 -14.08 -10.34
CA VAL A 176 -3.96 -14.86 -10.86
C VAL A 176 -4.41 -14.33 -12.22
N THR A 177 -5.22 -15.12 -12.93
CA THR A 177 -5.95 -14.59 -14.09
C THR A 177 -6.92 -13.50 -13.61
N PRO A 178 -6.95 -12.32 -14.25
CA PRO A 178 -7.79 -11.21 -13.81
C PRO A 178 -9.25 -11.62 -13.62
N THR A 179 -9.79 -11.40 -12.43
CA THR A 179 -11.16 -11.73 -12.03
C THR A 179 -11.84 -10.55 -11.34
N LEU A 180 -13.17 -10.58 -11.28
CA LEU A 180 -13.90 -9.63 -10.43
C LEU A 180 -13.83 -10.08 -8.98
N ALA A 181 -13.48 -9.15 -8.11
CA ALA A 181 -13.41 -9.38 -6.67
C ALA A 181 -14.04 -8.21 -5.92
N TYR A 182 -14.36 -8.43 -4.66
CA TYR A 182 -14.70 -7.37 -3.73
C TYR A 182 -13.53 -7.11 -2.79
N ALA A 183 -13.13 -5.84 -2.71
CA ALA A 183 -12.22 -5.32 -1.72
C ALA A 183 -13.02 -4.88 -0.49
N VAL A 184 -12.67 -5.37 0.70
CA VAL A 184 -13.37 -5.03 1.95
C VAL A 184 -12.38 -4.88 3.10
N ARG A 185 -12.49 -3.77 3.83
CA ARG A 185 -11.66 -3.51 5.02
C ARG A 185 -12.39 -4.00 6.26
N VAL A 186 -11.68 -4.75 7.09
CA VAL A 186 -12.15 -5.22 8.39
C VAL A 186 -11.23 -4.62 9.45
N TYR A 187 -11.85 -4.06 10.49
CA TYR A 187 -11.19 -3.51 11.65
C TYR A 187 -11.57 -4.30 12.89
N GLY A 188 -10.61 -4.58 13.76
CA GLY A 188 -10.85 -5.33 14.98
C GLY A 188 -9.62 -5.47 15.85
N LYS A 189 -9.59 -6.48 16.71
CA LYS A 189 -8.44 -6.74 17.59
C LYS A 189 -7.29 -7.33 16.77
N ALA A 190 -6.10 -6.76 16.88
CA ALA A 190 -4.90 -7.33 16.27
C ALA A 190 -4.59 -8.73 16.84
N THR A 191 -3.93 -9.56 16.03
CA THR A 191 -3.43 -10.90 16.39
C THR A 191 -1.94 -10.98 16.07
N ASP A 192 -1.30 -12.11 16.36
CA ASP A 192 0.08 -12.36 15.95
C ASP A 192 0.25 -12.47 14.41
N VAL A 193 -0.86 -12.66 13.68
CA VAL A 193 -0.88 -12.87 12.22
C VAL A 193 -1.19 -11.58 11.45
N HIS A 194 -1.93 -10.64 12.04
CA HIS A 194 -2.32 -9.38 11.41
C HIS A 194 -2.63 -8.27 12.41
N GLY A 195 -2.50 -7.02 11.97
CA GLY A 195 -2.85 -5.81 12.69
C GLY A 195 -4.35 -5.61 12.89
N ASP A 196 -4.72 -4.43 13.37
CA ASP A 196 -6.10 -4.08 13.70
C ASP A 196 -6.94 -3.71 12.46
N ALA A 197 -6.34 -3.64 11.27
CA ALA A 197 -6.98 -3.30 10.01
C ALA A 197 -6.44 -4.16 8.85
N VAL A 198 -7.30 -4.99 8.27
CA VAL A 198 -6.95 -5.89 7.15
C VAL A 198 -7.88 -5.63 5.97
N LEU A 199 -7.30 -5.53 4.78
CA LEU A 199 -8.01 -5.45 3.51
C LEU A 199 -8.08 -6.85 2.88
N TYR A 200 -9.28 -7.39 2.75
CA TYR A 200 -9.52 -8.67 2.08
C TYR A 200 -9.96 -8.45 0.65
N TYR A 201 -9.47 -9.32 -0.25
CA TYR A 201 -9.95 -9.46 -1.61
C TYR A 201 -10.71 -10.79 -1.73
N VAL A 202 -11.99 -10.73 -2.05
CA VAL A 202 -12.87 -11.90 -2.12
C VAL A 202 -13.43 -12.04 -3.53
N ASP A 203 -13.24 -13.20 -4.17
CA ASP A 203 -13.76 -13.48 -5.50
C ASP A 203 -15.28 -13.24 -5.56
N ALA A 204 -15.72 -12.39 -6.49
CA ALA A 204 -17.10 -11.95 -6.58
C ALA A 204 -18.05 -13.08 -7.01
N ARG A 205 -17.54 -14.15 -7.64
CA ARG A 205 -18.33 -15.28 -8.14
C ARG A 205 -18.42 -16.41 -7.12
N THR A 206 -17.31 -16.76 -6.47
CA THR A 206 -17.24 -17.94 -5.58
C THR A 206 -17.32 -17.58 -4.10
N GLY A 207 -16.85 -16.39 -3.71
CA GLY A 207 -16.63 -16.02 -2.32
C GLY A 207 -15.33 -16.54 -1.73
N THR A 208 -14.43 -17.08 -2.56
CA THR A 208 -13.09 -17.47 -2.12
C THR A 208 -12.28 -16.22 -1.77
N VAL A 209 -11.62 -16.21 -0.61
CA VAL A 209 -10.65 -15.15 -0.28
C VAL A 209 -9.43 -15.35 -1.15
N LEU A 210 -9.18 -14.41 -2.06
CA LEU A 210 -8.07 -14.43 -3.01
C LEU A 210 -6.77 -13.95 -2.35
N ASP A 211 -6.86 -12.91 -1.53
CA ASP A 211 -5.71 -12.33 -0.83
C ASP A 211 -6.18 -11.53 0.40
N ALA A 212 -5.26 -11.30 1.34
CA ALA A 212 -5.46 -10.49 2.52
C ALA A 212 -4.21 -9.63 2.76
N GLN A 213 -4.41 -8.33 2.81
CA GLN A 213 -3.34 -7.37 3.02
C GLN A 213 -3.54 -6.66 4.36
N ASP A 214 -2.57 -6.80 5.24
CA ASP A 214 -2.49 -5.96 6.43
C ASP A 214 -2.27 -4.49 6.02
N LEU A 215 -3.15 -3.61 6.48
CA LEU A 215 -3.06 -2.17 6.19
C LEU A 215 -2.09 -1.48 7.16
N ILE A 216 -1.76 -2.12 8.28
CA ILE A 216 -0.64 -1.74 9.11
C ILE A 216 0.61 -2.42 8.55
N LYS A 217 1.34 -1.67 7.72
CA LYS A 217 2.72 -2.03 7.38
C LYS A 217 3.60 -1.61 8.55
N THR A 218 3.93 -2.57 9.41
CA THR A 218 5.00 -2.43 10.41
C THR A 218 6.28 -2.02 9.71
N ALA A 219 6.70 -0.77 9.87
CA ALA A 219 7.93 -0.26 9.31
C ALA A 219 8.91 0.02 10.44
N ALA A 220 10.19 -0.32 10.24
CA ALA A 220 11.24 0.13 11.15
C ALA A 220 11.22 1.67 11.17
N ALA A 221 11.07 2.23 12.37
CA ALA A 221 11.06 3.65 12.63
C ALA A 221 12.15 4.00 13.65
N THR A 222 12.73 5.19 13.46
CA THR A 222 13.78 5.69 14.35
C THR A 222 13.14 6.46 15.50
N GLY A 223 13.24 5.90 16.71
CA GLY A 223 12.74 6.51 17.94
C GLY A 223 13.84 7.14 18.78
N THR A 224 13.44 7.97 19.75
CA THR A 224 14.37 8.54 20.75
C THR A 224 14.12 7.89 22.11
N GLY A 225 15.12 7.19 22.64
CA GLY A 225 15.12 6.66 24.01
C GLY A 225 15.82 7.61 24.96
N ARG A 226 15.15 8.05 26.03
CA ARG A 226 15.74 8.83 27.12
C ARG A 226 16.05 7.87 28.27
N SER A 227 17.20 7.23 28.17
CA SER A 227 17.60 6.08 28.97
C SER A 227 18.10 6.47 30.36
N LEU A 228 18.18 5.51 31.29
CA LEU A 228 18.69 5.78 32.63
C LEU A 228 20.23 5.88 32.63
N TYR A 229 20.89 5.04 31.82
CA TYR A 229 22.34 4.85 31.92
C TYR A 229 23.13 5.47 30.77
N TYR A 230 22.54 5.60 29.59
CA TYR A 230 23.26 5.98 28.37
C TYR A 230 22.81 7.34 27.81
N GLY A 231 21.98 8.07 28.55
CA GLY A 231 21.40 9.34 28.10
C GLY A 231 20.43 9.16 26.94
N ASN A 232 20.45 10.09 25.98
CA ASN A 232 19.56 10.03 24.83
C ASN A 232 20.13 9.10 23.75
N LEU A 233 19.39 8.05 23.43
CA LEU A 233 19.72 7.01 22.49
C LEU A 233 18.81 7.07 21.27
N THR A 234 19.33 6.61 20.14
CA THR A 234 18.52 6.31 18.96
C THR A 234 18.07 4.86 19.05
N LEU A 235 16.77 4.61 19.00
CA LEU A 235 16.18 3.28 19.06
C LEU A 235 15.58 2.91 17.70
N THR A 236 15.59 1.63 17.36
CA THR A 236 14.85 1.10 16.22
C THR A 236 13.55 0.50 16.73
N THR A 237 12.44 1.07 16.28
CA THR A 237 11.09 0.76 16.78
C THR A 237 10.20 0.36 15.61
N ASP A 238 9.00 -0.14 15.91
CA ASP A 238 8.05 -0.54 14.89
C ASP A 238 6.93 0.50 14.80
N GLN A 239 6.80 1.14 13.64
CA GLN A 239 5.71 2.04 13.36
C GLN A 239 4.54 1.26 12.74
N THR A 240 3.45 1.21 13.49
CA THR A 240 2.19 0.56 13.11
C THR A 240 1.16 1.54 12.55
N GLY A 241 1.43 2.84 12.61
CA GLY A 241 0.57 3.88 12.04
C GLY A 241 1.20 5.25 12.16
N THR A 242 0.56 6.30 11.64
CA THR A 242 1.14 7.66 11.57
C THR A 242 1.67 8.17 12.93
N ASN A 243 1.01 7.80 14.03
CA ASN A 243 1.40 8.12 15.41
C ASN A 243 1.20 6.90 16.31
N ALA A 244 1.64 5.72 15.86
CA ALA A 244 1.53 4.49 16.63
C ALA A 244 2.83 3.71 16.50
N TYR A 245 3.56 3.62 17.61
CA TYR A 245 4.89 3.03 17.69
C TYR A 245 4.90 1.95 18.75
N ARG A 246 5.63 0.86 18.50
CA ARG A 246 5.88 -0.22 19.44
C ARG A 246 7.39 -0.34 19.67
N MET A 247 7.80 -0.63 20.90
CA MET A 247 9.21 -0.89 21.23
C MET A 247 9.58 -2.33 20.81
N LEU A 248 9.64 -2.50 19.49
CA LEU A 248 9.96 -3.72 18.76
C LEU A 248 10.88 -3.32 17.60
N ASP A 249 12.00 -4.01 17.41
CA ASP A 249 12.88 -3.78 16.26
C ASP A 249 12.56 -4.81 15.15
N PRO A 250 11.80 -4.44 14.09
CA PRO A 250 11.45 -5.38 13.03
C PRO A 250 12.63 -5.67 12.09
N SER A 251 13.75 -4.97 12.21
CA SER A 251 14.90 -5.06 11.31
C SER A 251 16.00 -6.02 11.80
N ARG A 252 16.00 -6.38 13.09
CA ARG A 252 17.06 -7.21 13.71
C ARG A 252 16.52 -8.42 14.48
N GLY A 253 15.71 -9.25 13.84
CA GLY A 253 15.20 -10.49 14.45
C GLY A 253 14.08 -10.28 15.47
N SER A 254 13.37 -9.15 15.39
CA SER A 254 12.13 -8.88 16.11
C SER A 254 12.23 -8.89 17.64
N GLY A 255 13.34 -8.38 18.20
CA GLY A 255 13.44 -8.13 19.64
C GLY A 255 12.36 -7.14 20.11
N SER A 256 11.71 -7.43 21.24
CA SER A 256 10.56 -6.67 21.74
C SER A 256 10.67 -6.42 23.25
N VAL A 257 10.26 -5.22 23.71
CA VAL A 257 10.28 -4.85 25.13
C VAL A 257 8.85 -4.71 25.67
N TYR A 258 8.51 -5.55 26.64
CA TYR A 258 7.20 -5.57 27.29
C TYR A 258 7.17 -4.72 28.56
N ASP A 259 6.04 -4.06 28.81
CA ASP A 259 5.79 -3.31 30.04
C ASP A 259 5.37 -4.28 31.14
N GLY A 260 6.27 -4.47 32.12
CA GLY A 260 5.99 -5.26 33.32
C GLY A 260 4.94 -4.62 34.25
N ARG A 261 4.40 -3.44 33.91
CA ARG A 261 3.33 -2.72 34.63
C ARG A 261 3.63 -2.42 36.10
N GLY A 262 4.92 -2.42 36.49
CA GLY A 262 5.37 -2.22 37.87
C GLY A 262 5.33 -3.48 38.74
N LEU A 263 5.19 -4.66 38.13
CA LEU A 263 5.28 -5.95 38.81
C LEU A 263 6.73 -6.24 39.26
N THR A 264 6.85 -7.17 40.20
CA THR A 264 8.16 -7.73 40.59
C THR A 264 8.68 -8.66 39.51
N SER A 265 9.99 -8.94 39.48
CA SER A 265 10.59 -9.85 38.49
C SER A 265 9.95 -11.24 38.52
N ASP A 266 9.68 -11.77 39.73
CA ASP A 266 9.02 -13.05 39.95
C ASP A 266 7.58 -13.11 39.40
N ASP A 267 6.88 -11.98 39.42
CA ASP A 267 5.52 -11.85 38.89
C ASP A 267 5.55 -11.66 37.36
N VAL A 268 6.55 -10.94 36.84
CA VAL A 268 6.78 -10.78 35.39
C VAL A 268 7.03 -12.13 34.73
N GLU A 269 7.84 -13.00 35.33
CA GLU A 269 8.10 -14.35 34.79
C GLU A 269 6.85 -15.24 34.73
N ARG A 270 5.87 -15.00 35.61
CA ARG A 270 4.61 -15.77 35.67
C ARG A 270 3.48 -15.13 34.85
N ALA A 271 3.64 -13.89 34.41
CA ALA A 271 2.64 -13.19 33.63
C ALA A 271 2.55 -13.77 32.21
N THR A 272 1.33 -13.95 31.72
CA THR A 272 1.07 -14.52 30.38
C THR A 272 0.58 -13.48 29.36
N ASP A 273 0.33 -12.24 29.80
CA ASP A 273 -0.36 -11.20 29.05
C ASP A 273 0.28 -9.80 29.19
N LEU A 274 1.60 -9.72 29.33
CA LEU A 274 2.29 -8.43 29.40
C LEU A 274 2.16 -7.66 28.07
N PRO A 275 1.73 -6.38 28.10
CA PRO A 275 1.61 -5.58 26.89
C PRO A 275 2.98 -5.09 26.43
N ILE A 276 3.19 -4.98 25.12
CA ILE A 276 4.38 -4.31 24.58
C ILE A 276 4.33 -2.81 24.87
N PHE A 277 5.48 -2.16 25.07
CA PHE A 277 5.52 -0.70 25.18
C PHE A 277 5.06 -0.04 23.87
N THR A 278 4.11 0.88 23.98
CA THR A 278 3.59 1.66 22.86
C THR A 278 3.75 3.17 23.09
N SER A 279 3.92 3.93 22.02
CA SER A 279 4.01 5.40 22.05
C SER A 279 3.29 6.00 20.86
N SER A 280 2.80 7.23 21.00
CA SER A 280 2.26 8.02 19.89
C SER A 280 3.25 9.01 19.29
N THR A 281 4.39 9.23 19.95
CA THR A 281 5.40 10.24 19.58
C THR A 281 6.75 9.64 19.21
N ASN A 282 6.93 8.33 19.47
CA ASN A 282 8.20 7.62 19.35
C ASN A 282 9.34 8.19 20.21
N VAL A 283 8.98 8.85 21.31
CA VAL A 283 9.90 9.27 22.37
C VAL A 283 9.58 8.43 23.60
N TRP A 284 10.62 7.83 24.19
CA TRP A 284 10.48 6.84 25.25
C TRP A 284 11.28 7.28 26.47
N GLY A 285 10.62 7.43 27.61
CA GLY A 285 11.26 7.75 28.87
C GLY A 285 11.54 9.24 29.09
N ASN A 286 12.17 9.54 30.22
CA ASN A 286 12.48 10.89 30.66
C ASN A 286 13.84 11.04 31.36
N ASN A 287 14.76 10.07 31.22
CA ASN A 287 16.05 10.00 31.92
C ASN A 287 15.95 9.86 33.46
N THR A 288 14.78 9.50 33.99
CA THR A 288 14.57 9.28 35.43
C THR A 288 13.78 8.00 35.68
N THR A 289 13.83 7.49 36.91
CA THR A 289 13.10 6.28 37.34
C THR A 289 11.59 6.51 37.52
N THR A 290 11.11 7.74 37.34
CA THR A 290 9.67 8.07 37.46
C THR A 290 8.87 7.61 36.24
N ASP A 291 9.53 7.38 35.11
CA ASP A 291 8.93 6.86 33.88
C ASP A 291 9.51 5.48 33.57
N ARG A 292 8.64 4.47 33.49
CA ARG A 292 9.03 3.08 33.19
C ARG A 292 9.65 2.95 31.80
N GLN A 293 9.29 3.83 30.86
CA GLN A 293 9.85 3.84 29.52
C GLN A 293 11.35 4.20 29.50
N THR A 294 11.85 4.84 30.56
CA THR A 294 13.29 5.13 30.72
C THR A 294 14.09 3.84 30.77
N VAL A 295 13.69 2.86 31.60
CA VAL A 295 14.37 1.55 31.70
C VAL A 295 14.08 0.68 30.48
N ALA A 296 12.89 0.83 29.88
CA ALA A 296 12.57 0.15 28.64
C ALA A 296 13.54 0.53 27.50
N ALA A 297 13.93 1.81 27.42
CA ALA A 297 14.93 2.29 26.46
C ALA A 297 16.32 1.67 26.69
N ASP A 298 16.73 1.44 27.94
CA ASP A 298 17.99 0.73 28.25
C ASP A 298 17.94 -0.73 27.78
N ILE A 299 16.81 -1.41 28.01
CA ILE A 299 16.60 -2.82 27.60
C ILE A 299 16.63 -2.94 26.08
N ASP A 300 15.89 -2.09 25.36
CA ASP A 300 15.83 -2.09 23.90
C ASP A 300 17.22 -1.91 23.28
N TYR A 301 17.97 -0.93 23.78
CA TYR A 301 19.34 -0.69 23.33
C TYR A 301 20.28 -1.86 23.62
N GLY A 302 20.17 -2.48 24.81
CA GLY A 302 20.95 -3.67 25.16
C GLY A 302 20.65 -4.86 24.25
N LEU A 303 19.37 -5.10 23.92
CA LEU A 303 18.95 -6.13 22.97
C LEU A 303 19.54 -5.88 21.59
N ALA A 304 19.49 -4.64 21.10
CA ALA A 304 20.04 -4.27 19.79
C ALA A 304 21.55 -4.54 19.68
N LEU A 305 22.32 -4.22 20.73
CA LEU A 305 23.76 -4.51 20.79
C LEU A 305 24.04 -6.01 20.79
N ALA A 306 23.32 -6.78 21.61
CA ALA A 306 23.48 -8.23 21.69
C ALA A 306 23.18 -8.93 20.35
N MET A 307 22.14 -8.48 19.64
CA MET A 307 21.76 -9.02 18.34
C MET A 307 22.74 -8.63 17.24
N SER A 308 23.23 -7.39 17.24
CA SER A 308 24.25 -6.92 16.30
C SER A 308 25.56 -7.72 16.44
N HIS A 309 25.98 -8.03 17.67
CA HIS A 309 27.14 -8.89 17.93
C HIS A 309 26.94 -10.33 17.42
N ARG A 310 25.74 -10.88 17.54
CA ARG A 310 25.40 -12.23 17.02
C ARG A 310 25.44 -12.26 15.48
N GLN A 311 24.91 -11.25 14.81
CA GLN A 311 24.92 -11.16 13.35
C GLN A 311 26.34 -11.07 12.80
N LEU A 312 27.23 -10.32 13.46
CA LEU A 312 28.65 -10.23 13.10
C LEU A 312 29.41 -11.54 13.29
N LYS A 313 29.07 -12.33 14.32
CA LYS A 313 29.67 -13.67 14.54
C LYS A 313 29.21 -14.71 13.51
N VAL A 314 27.97 -14.63 13.02
CA VAL A 314 27.49 -15.52 11.94
C VAL A 314 28.12 -15.13 10.60
N GLY A 315 28.31 -13.83 10.35
CA GLY A 315 28.97 -13.33 9.13
C GLY A 315 30.48 -13.60 9.05
N THR A 316 31.15 -13.84 10.18
CA THR A 316 32.60 -14.18 10.24
C THR A 316 32.89 -15.67 10.38
N ALA A 317 31.86 -16.52 10.50
CA ALA A 317 32.00 -17.98 10.55
C ALA A 317 31.94 -18.66 9.16
N GLY A 318 31.85 -17.87 8.08
CA GLY A 318 31.78 -18.36 6.68
C GLY A 318 32.99 -18.03 5.81
N ALA A 319 34.08 -17.53 6.39
CA ALA A 319 35.33 -17.24 5.67
C ALA A 319 36.52 -17.93 6.34
N ALA A 320 36.59 -19.25 6.21
CA ALA A 320 37.80 -20.05 6.32
C ALA A 320 37.69 -21.23 5.34
#